data_AF-A0A4Y3PE72-F1
#
_entry.id   AF-A0A4Y3PE72-F1
#
_cell.length_a   1.000
_cell.length_b   1.000
_cell.length_c   1.000
_cell.angle_alpha   90.00
_cell.angle_beta   90.00
_cell.angle_gamma   90.00
#
_symmetry.space_group_name_H-M   'P 1'
#
loop_
_entity.id
_entity.type
_entity.pdbx_description
1 polymer ?
#
loop_
_entity_poly.entity_id
_entity_poly.type
_entity_poly.pdbx_seq_one_letter_code
_entity_poly.pdbx_strand_id
1 'polypeptide(L)'
;MNEAQKNQKLKYLREQRENPTGNYRRYLVNTYNYILNDSRNNNKGWSKASSREMVNYVYEGSPDHMGYELVEEYKKTLRDMGYIKFQKENNEWRTYVIKDLDF
;
A
#
# COMPACT_ATOMS: atom_id res chain seq x y z
N MET A 1 14.05 4.50 -0.44
CA MET A 1 14.20 5.72 0.41
C MET A 1 15.31 5.54 1.43
N ASN A 2 16.06 6.59 1.74
CA ASN A 2 16.94 6.64 2.91
C ASN A 2 16.15 6.96 4.20
N GLU A 3 16.78 6.84 5.37
CA GLU A 3 16.09 7.05 6.67
C GLU A 3 15.52 8.46 6.84
N ALA A 4 16.23 9.50 6.42
CA ALA A 4 15.74 10.87 6.50
C ALA A 4 14.47 11.08 5.65
N GLN A 5 14.44 10.53 4.43
CA GLN A 5 13.27 10.56 3.54
C GLN A 5 12.08 9.80 4.13
N LYS A 6 12.31 8.63 4.74
CA LYS A 6 11.25 7.87 5.42
C LYS A 6 10.64 8.67 6.55
N ASN A 7 11.47 9.28 7.41
CA ASN A 7 11.01 10.07 8.54
C ASN A 7 10.20 11.30 8.09
N GLN A 8 10.66 12.00 7.05
CA GLN A 8 9.94 13.13 6.48
C GLN A 8 8.59 12.71 5.89
N LYS A 9 8.55 11.58 5.15
CA LYS A 9 7.32 11.04 4.58
C LYS A 9 6.34 10.61 5.67
N LEU A 10 6.84 9.98 6.74
CA LEU A 10 6.04 9.56 7.89
C LEU A 10 5.42 10.76 8.61
N LYS A 11 6.21 11.82 8.83
CA LYS A 11 5.73 13.08 9.40
C LYS A 11 4.60 13.66 8.54
N TYR A 12 4.80 13.77 7.23
CA TYR A 12 3.77 14.23 6.29
C TYR A 12 2.50 13.37 6.38
N LEU A 13 2.63 12.04 6.40
CA LEU A 13 1.47 11.14 6.48
C LEU A 13 0.72 11.27 7.82
N ARG A 14 1.42 11.52 8.92
CA ARG A 14 0.80 11.81 10.22
C ARG A 14 0.08 13.15 10.22
N GLU A 15 0.68 14.20 9.66
CA GLU A 15 0.05 15.52 9.51
C GLU A 15 -1.22 15.43 8.65
N GLN A 16 -1.20 14.65 7.58
CA GLN A 16 -2.36 14.40 6.72
C GLN A 16 -3.51 13.65 7.43
N ARG A 17 -3.23 12.95 8.53
CA ARG A 17 -4.27 12.32 9.36
C ARG A 17 -5.11 13.38 10.07
N GLU A 18 -4.45 14.43 10.55
CA GLU A 18 -5.09 15.53 11.30
C GLU A 18 -5.65 16.59 10.36
N ASN A 19 -4.94 16.89 9.25
CA ASN A 19 -5.31 17.89 8.26
C ASN A 19 -5.25 17.28 6.85
N PRO A 20 -6.31 16.58 6.40
CA PRO A 20 -6.32 15.95 5.09
C PRO A 20 -6.30 17.02 4.00
N THR A 21 -5.17 17.18 3.30
CA THR A 21 -5.06 18.13 2.17
C THR A 21 -5.07 17.41 0.82
N GLY A 22 -5.28 16.10 0.80
CA GLY A 22 -5.40 15.29 -0.41
C GLY A 22 -5.73 13.82 -0.13
N ASN A 23 -6.00 13.07 -1.20
CA ASN A 23 -6.39 11.66 -1.08
C ASN A 23 -5.19 10.70 -0.97
N TYR A 24 -3.95 11.19 -1.07
CA TYR A 24 -2.75 10.35 -1.09
C TYR A 24 -2.66 9.41 0.12
N ARG A 25 -2.81 9.94 1.35
CA ARG A 25 -2.79 9.12 2.56
C ARG A 25 -3.90 8.08 2.54
N ARG A 26 -5.12 8.47 2.14
CA ARG A 26 -6.27 7.58 2.05
C ARG A 26 -6.01 6.43 1.09
N TYR A 27 -5.53 6.72 -0.11
CA TYR A 27 -5.23 5.71 -1.12
C TYR A 27 -4.07 4.80 -0.70
N LEU A 28 -3.06 5.33 -0.02
CA LEU A 28 -1.97 4.54 0.55
C LEU A 28 -2.49 3.57 1.63
N VAL A 29 -3.37 4.03 2.52
CA VAL A 29 -4.02 3.22 3.55
C VAL A 29 -4.94 2.16 2.92
N ASN A 30 -5.76 2.52 1.92
CA ASN A 30 -6.63 1.57 1.23
C ASN A 30 -5.81 0.50 0.49
N THR A 31 -4.68 0.88 -0.11
CA THR A 31 -3.74 -0.07 -0.75
C THR A 31 -3.23 -1.07 0.28
N TYR A 32 -2.78 -0.61 1.46
CA TYR A 32 -2.33 -1.48 2.55
C TYR A 32 -3.46 -2.40 3.05
N ASN A 33 -4.65 -1.85 3.29
CA ASN A 33 -5.79 -2.59 3.81
C ASN A 33 -6.25 -3.70 2.86
N TYR A 34 -6.23 -3.46 1.55
CA TYR A 34 -6.50 -4.50 0.57
C TYR A 34 -5.51 -5.65 0.70
N ILE A 35 -4.20 -5.34 0.70
CA ILE A 35 -3.13 -6.35 0.85
C ILE A 35 -3.29 -7.11 2.16
N LEU A 36 -3.59 -6.42 3.25
CA LEU A 36 -3.79 -7.02 4.57
C LEU A 36 -4.99 -7.98 4.57
N ASN A 37 -6.12 -7.56 4.03
CA ASN A 37 -7.33 -8.38 3.96
C ASN A 37 -7.13 -9.60 3.07
N ASP A 38 -6.51 -9.44 1.89
CA ASP A 38 -6.17 -10.56 1.01
C ASP A 38 -5.18 -11.52 1.68
N SER A 39 -4.19 -11.00 2.43
CA SER A 39 -3.22 -11.83 3.16
C SER A 39 -3.84 -12.65 4.29
N ARG A 40 -4.92 -12.16 4.89
CA ARG A 40 -5.68 -12.85 5.94
C ARG A 40 -6.70 -13.82 5.38
N ASN A 41 -7.06 -13.70 4.11
CA ASN A 41 -8.01 -14.59 3.46
C ASN A 41 -7.48 -16.04 3.46
N ASN A 42 -8.28 -16.96 4.00
CA ASN A 42 -7.90 -18.36 4.22
C ASN A 42 -6.59 -18.55 5.02
N ASN A 43 -6.22 -17.60 5.89
CA ASN A 43 -5.02 -17.65 6.75
C ASN A 43 -3.70 -17.88 5.98
N LYS A 44 -3.58 -17.39 4.74
CA LYS A 44 -2.40 -17.62 3.90
C LYS A 44 -1.15 -16.86 4.36
N GLY A 45 -1.32 -15.69 4.97
CA GLY A 45 -0.24 -14.82 5.45
C GLY A 45 0.45 -13.98 4.36
N TRP A 46 -0.04 -14.02 3.12
CA TRP A 46 0.49 -13.26 1.99
C TRP A 46 -0.60 -12.94 0.97
N SER A 47 -0.39 -11.85 0.22
CA SER A 47 -1.28 -11.40 -0.84
C SER A 47 -0.71 -11.66 -2.22
N LYS A 48 -1.59 -12.04 -3.16
CA LYS A 48 -1.31 -12.15 -4.60
C LYS A 48 -2.05 -11.10 -5.44
N ALA A 49 -2.70 -10.16 -4.77
CA ALA A 49 -3.48 -9.11 -5.40
C ALA A 49 -2.69 -8.38 -6.49
N SER A 50 -3.26 -8.36 -7.69
CA SER A 50 -2.76 -7.51 -8.76
C SER A 50 -3.20 -6.07 -8.51
N SER A 51 -2.38 -5.11 -8.94
CA SER A 51 -2.73 -3.70 -8.76
C SER A 51 -4.03 -3.33 -9.48
N ARG A 52 -4.35 -4.02 -10.59
CA ARG A 52 -5.61 -3.85 -11.32
C ARG A 52 -6.84 -4.23 -10.51
N GLU A 53 -6.77 -5.30 -9.71
CA GLU A 53 -7.85 -5.70 -8.80
C GLU A 53 -8.01 -4.71 -7.63
N MET A 54 -6.91 -4.05 -7.25
CA MET A 54 -6.89 -3.09 -6.15
C MET A 54 -7.46 -1.72 -6.55
N VAL A 55 -7.39 -1.33 -7.83
CA VAL A 55 -7.78 0.01 -8.32
C VAL A 55 -9.14 0.46 -7.77
N ASN A 56 -10.20 -0.34 -7.95
CA ASN A 56 -11.55 0.05 -7.54
C ASN A 56 -11.67 0.20 -6.01
N TYR A 57 -10.96 -0.65 -5.25
CA TYR A 57 -10.95 -0.58 -3.79
C TYR A 57 -10.17 0.63 -3.28
N VAL A 58 -9.03 0.91 -3.89
CA VAL A 58 -8.16 2.02 -3.49
C VAL A 58 -8.86 3.35 -3.70
N TYR A 59 -9.49 3.53 -4.87
CA TYR A 59 -10.13 4.79 -5.26
C TYR A 59 -11.59 4.91 -4.82
N GLU A 60 -12.23 3.82 -4.37
CA GLU A 60 -13.67 3.79 -4.04
C GLU A 60 -14.54 4.26 -5.21
N GLY A 61 -14.18 3.87 -6.44
CA GLY A 61 -14.83 4.35 -7.66
C GLY A 61 -14.09 3.92 -8.92
N SER A 62 -14.35 4.63 -10.02
CA SER A 62 -13.72 4.40 -11.32
C SER A 62 -12.68 5.49 -11.59
N PRO A 63 -11.43 5.33 -11.13
CA PRO A 63 -10.38 6.29 -11.42
C PRO A 63 -10.07 6.32 -12.92
N ASP A 64 -9.35 7.35 -13.34
CA ASP A 64 -8.84 7.44 -14.71
C ASP A 64 -7.80 6.34 -15.01
N HIS A 65 -7.27 6.38 -16.24
CA HIS A 65 -6.27 5.42 -16.72
C HIS A 65 -4.97 5.40 -15.89
N MET A 66 -4.73 6.40 -15.02
CA MET A 66 -3.55 6.47 -14.14
C MET A 66 -3.73 5.71 -12.82
N GLY A 67 -4.95 5.23 -12.51
CA GLY A 67 -5.23 4.52 -11.27
C GLY A 67 -4.34 3.29 -11.05
N TYR A 68 -4.00 2.56 -12.12
CA TYR A 68 -3.08 1.42 -12.03
C TYR A 68 -1.66 1.85 -11.62
N GLU A 69 -1.12 2.87 -12.29
CA GLU A 69 0.24 3.35 -12.04
C GLU A 69 0.39 3.88 -10.61
N LEU A 70 -0.61 4.63 -10.16
CA LEU A 70 -0.63 5.17 -8.80
C LEU A 70 -0.72 4.06 -7.73
N VAL A 71 -1.46 2.98 -7.98
CA VAL A 71 -1.46 1.82 -7.06
C VAL A 71 -0.08 1.17 -6.98
N GLU A 72 0.64 1.04 -8.10
CA GLU A 72 2.03 0.57 -8.07
C GLU A 72 2.96 1.54 -7.29
N GLU A 73 2.73 2.85 -7.40
CA GLU A 73 3.46 3.84 -6.61
C GLU A 73 3.16 3.74 -5.10
N TYR A 74 1.90 3.51 -4.72
CA TYR A 74 1.52 3.29 -3.33
C TYR A 74 2.16 2.01 -2.77
N LYS A 75 2.13 0.92 -3.53
CA LYS A 75 2.82 -0.33 -3.22
C LYS A 75 4.32 -0.12 -3.05
N LYS A 76 4.96 0.59 -3.97
CA LYS A 76 6.39 0.96 -3.87
C LYS A 76 6.67 1.79 -2.62
N THR A 77 5.81 2.75 -2.30
CA THR A 77 5.94 3.58 -1.09
C THR A 77 5.84 2.73 0.18
N LEU A 78 4.83 1.87 0.29
CA LEU A 78 4.65 0.97 1.43
C LEU A 78 5.86 0.04 1.61
N ARG A 79 6.41 -0.48 0.50
CA ARG A 79 7.61 -1.32 0.51
C ARG A 79 8.83 -0.53 0.97
N ASP A 80 9.06 0.63 0.38
CA ASP A 80 10.22 1.46 0.68
C ASP A 80 10.20 1.98 2.13
N MET A 81 9.02 2.14 2.73
CA MET A 81 8.83 2.46 4.15
C MET A 81 8.86 1.23 5.08
N GLY A 82 8.88 0.02 4.52
CA GLY A 82 9.03 -1.24 5.26
C GLY A 82 7.73 -1.82 5.83
N TYR A 83 6.55 -1.42 5.35
CA TYR A 83 5.28 -2.02 5.77
C TYR A 83 4.96 -3.31 5.02
N ILE A 84 5.42 -3.43 3.77
CA ILE A 84 5.23 -4.62 2.96
C ILE A 84 6.54 -5.09 2.32
N LYS A 85 6.59 -6.37 1.93
CA LYS A 85 7.73 -6.97 1.22
C LYS A 85 7.25 -7.79 0.03
N PHE A 86 7.86 -7.60 -1.14
CA PHE A 86 7.68 -8.48 -2.29
C PHE A 86 8.73 -9.59 -2.26
N GLN A 87 8.29 -10.83 -2.38
CA GLN A 87 9.17 -11.99 -2.39
C GLN A 87 8.66 -13.01 -3.41
N LYS A 88 9.57 -13.56 -4.20
CA LYS A 88 9.26 -14.63 -5.15
C LYS A 88 9.45 -15.99 -4.47
N GLU A 89 8.40 -16.80 -4.44
CA GLU A 89 8.41 -18.16 -3.87
C GLU A 89 7.68 -19.11 -4.82
N ASN A 90 8.25 -20.29 -5.06
CA ASN A 90 7.66 -21.31 -5.94
C ASN A 90 7.24 -20.75 -7.32
N ASN A 91 8.09 -19.87 -7.87
CA ASN A 91 7.87 -19.14 -9.13
C ASN A 91 6.71 -18.12 -9.12
N GLU A 92 6.18 -17.76 -7.96
CA GLU A 92 5.08 -16.80 -7.80
C GLU A 92 5.52 -15.59 -6.96
N TRP A 93 5.07 -14.39 -7.36
CA TRP A 93 5.27 -13.18 -6.54
C TRP A 93 4.23 -13.12 -5.43
N ARG A 94 4.70 -12.88 -4.21
CA ARG A 94 3.88 -12.71 -3.01
C ARG A 94 4.21 -11.41 -2.32
N THR A 95 3.18 -10.79 -1.76
CA THR A 95 3.31 -9.58 -0.93
C THR A 95 3.03 -9.94 0.52
N TYR A 96 4.01 -9.71 1.39
CA TYR A 96 3.90 -9.94 2.83
C TYR A 96 3.70 -8.62 3.56
N VAL A 97 2.83 -8.62 4.57
CA VAL A 97 2.70 -7.52 5.53
C VAL A 97 3.75 -7.72 6.62
N ILE A 98 4.59 -6.71 6.85
CA ILE A 98 5.72 -6.77 7.78
C ILE A 98 5.36 -6.13 9.12
N LYS A 99 4.66 -4.99 9.09
CA LYS A 99 4.21 -4.27 10.29
C LYS A 99 2.97 -3.44 9.99
N ASP A 100 2.21 -3.14 11.02
CA ASP A 100 1.04 -2.27 10.95
C ASP A 100 1.40 -0.82 10.64
N LEU A 101 0.45 -0.09 10.05
CA LEU A 101 0.58 1.34 9.78
C LEU A 101 0.62 2.13 11.10
N ASP A 102 1.57 3.05 11.20
CA ASP A 102 1.85 3.88 12.38
C ASP A 102 1.72 5.39 12.08
N PHE A 103 0.91 5.72 11.06
CA PHE A 103 0.60 7.08 10.59
C PHE A 103 -0.87 7.29 10.28
#